data_AF-A0A3C0L9U9-F1
#
_entry.id   AF-A0A3C0L9U9-F1
#
_cell.length_a   1.000
_cell.length_b   1.000
_cell.length_c   1.000
_cell.angle_alpha   90.00
_cell.angle_beta   90.00
_cell.angle_gamma   90.00
#
_symmetry.space_group_name_H-M   'P 1'
#
loop_
_entity.id
_entity.type
_entity.pdbx_description
1 polymer ?
#
loop_
_entity_poly.entity_id
_entity_poly.type
_entity_poly.pdbx_seq_one_letter_code
_entity_poly.pdbx_strand_id
1 'polypeptide(L)'
;MIGFAQQQGTSEISIEGIWEGKLKVPGTELRIVFNISKNQDGALTSTMDSPDQGVTGIPVEEVIFKDNTLRLEVKSVGGVFEGNVSEDFLVIEGEWRQSGGAFPLTVKRVDKAVGILRPQVPKKPYPYIEKKVAYTNLKAGAKLVGTLTLPSDKGVFPAVLLITGSGPQDRNETIYNHRPFLVLADYLTRQGIAVLRVDDRGVGESTGDFSQATSEDFASDVLAGVEYLKTCKEIDPKKIGLIGHSEGGLIAPMVAVKSPDVAFIVLMAGPGLTGEEILYLQGALISRAMGATEEDITKNRQFNEKIFSVIKEEKDKKNIEERLRQMFMENWEKMSDEEKEQIGDPEVFLEAQLQSLLSPWLKFFLTYDPKPILSKVKCPILAINGEKDLQVPPKENLSAIEEALKVGGNQNYTIKELPNLNHLFQTAQTGLPAEYVKIEETISPEALKIISDWILEQTETK
;
A
#
# COMPACT_ATOMS: atom_id res chain seq x y z
N MET A 1 -35.60 63.47 -4.72
CA MET A 1 -34.31 62.78 -4.69
C MET A 1 -33.88 62.62 -3.25
N ILE A 2 -34.07 61.44 -2.65
CA ILE A 2 -33.32 60.97 -1.48
C ILE A 2 -33.20 59.45 -1.68
N GLY A 3 -31.96 58.98 -1.83
CA GLY A 3 -31.64 57.60 -2.16
C GLY A 3 -31.73 56.66 -0.96
N PHE A 4 -32.12 55.42 -1.23
CA PHE A 4 -31.96 54.31 -0.31
C PHE A 4 -30.55 53.74 -0.49
N ALA A 5 -29.71 53.88 0.53
CA ALA A 5 -28.48 53.10 0.65
C ALA A 5 -28.82 51.71 1.19
N GLN A 6 -28.49 50.67 0.45
CA GLN A 6 -28.47 49.29 0.94
C GLN A 6 -27.37 49.17 2.00
N GLN A 7 -27.75 48.74 3.22
CA GLN A 7 -26.79 48.20 4.18
C GLN A 7 -26.24 46.89 3.63
N GLN A 8 -24.94 46.87 3.33
CA GLN A 8 -24.18 45.64 3.19
C GLN A 8 -24.13 44.94 4.56
N GLY A 9 -24.62 43.71 4.63
CA GLY A 9 -24.52 42.88 5.82
C GLY A 9 -23.07 42.56 6.13
N THR A 10 -22.65 42.82 7.36
CA THR A 10 -21.40 42.29 7.93
C THR A 10 -21.53 40.77 8.02
N SER A 11 -20.68 40.02 7.32
CA SER A 11 -20.52 38.59 7.59
C SER A 11 -20.02 38.44 9.03
N GLU A 12 -20.81 37.81 9.91
CA GLU A 12 -20.33 37.43 11.23
C GLU A 12 -19.11 36.52 11.05
N ILE A 13 -17.95 36.98 11.54
CA ILE A 13 -16.74 36.18 11.60
C ILE A 13 -17.01 35.08 12.63
N SER A 14 -16.98 33.82 12.20
CA SER A 14 -17.40 32.66 12.99
C SER A 14 -16.43 31.50 12.83
N ILE A 15 -16.44 30.52 13.74
CA ILE A 15 -15.50 29.39 13.74
C ILE A 15 -15.78 28.38 12.62
N GLU A 16 -17.00 28.35 12.09
CA GLU A 16 -17.40 27.51 10.96
C GLU A 16 -16.50 27.73 9.74
N GLY A 17 -16.07 26.66 9.10
CA GLY A 17 -15.18 26.73 7.94
C GLY A 17 -14.25 25.53 7.83
N ILE A 18 -13.35 25.62 6.86
CA ILE A 18 -12.33 24.60 6.62
C ILE A 18 -11.01 25.12 7.17
N TRP A 19 -10.38 24.32 8.01
CA TRP A 19 -9.13 24.65 8.69
C TRP A 19 -8.07 23.62 8.33
N GLU A 20 -7.03 24.04 7.63
CA GLU A 20 -5.98 23.15 7.14
C GLU A 20 -4.64 23.48 7.81
N GLY A 21 -3.95 22.46 8.30
CA GLY A 21 -2.64 22.56 8.93
C GLY A 21 -1.75 21.38 8.56
N LYS A 22 -0.47 21.50 8.89
CA LYS A 22 0.53 20.45 8.68
C LYS A 22 1.02 19.96 10.03
N LEU A 23 0.66 18.72 10.36
CA LEU A 23 1.12 18.01 11.53
C LEU A 23 2.47 17.36 11.21
N LYS A 24 3.50 17.76 11.93
CA LYS A 24 4.82 17.12 11.85
C LYS A 24 4.91 16.06 12.94
N VAL A 25 5.16 14.83 12.53
CA VAL A 25 5.44 13.70 13.41
C VAL A 25 6.79 13.08 13.01
N PRO A 26 7.45 12.28 13.87
CA PRO A 26 8.70 11.63 13.49
C PRO A 26 8.58 10.89 12.15
N GLY A 27 9.44 11.22 11.20
CA GLY A 27 9.51 10.57 9.89
C GLY A 27 8.48 11.01 8.83
N THR A 28 7.48 11.85 9.15
CA THR A 28 6.51 12.31 8.14
C THR A 28 5.84 13.66 8.48
N GLU A 29 5.24 14.29 7.46
CA GLU A 29 4.41 15.48 7.59
C GLU A 29 3.04 15.17 6.99
N LEU A 30 1.98 15.36 7.77
CA LEU A 30 0.61 15.06 7.39
C LEU A 30 -0.25 16.31 7.39
N ARG A 31 -1.02 16.53 6.33
CA ARG A 31 -2.07 17.54 6.31
C ARG A 31 -3.26 17.04 7.11
N ILE A 32 -3.71 17.90 8.02
CA ILE A 32 -4.92 17.71 8.82
C ILE A 32 -5.89 18.81 8.41
N VAL A 33 -7.11 18.41 8.08
CA VAL A 33 -8.20 19.32 7.70
C VAL A 33 -9.35 19.13 8.67
N PHE A 34 -9.77 20.18 9.36
CA PHE A 34 -11.01 20.19 10.15
C PHE A 34 -12.10 20.91 9.37
N ASN A 35 -13.23 20.24 9.17
CA ASN A 35 -14.43 20.81 8.53
C ASN A 35 -15.46 21.11 9.61
N ILE A 36 -15.50 22.35 10.09
CA ILE A 36 -16.37 22.79 11.19
C ILE A 36 -17.65 23.40 10.62
N SER A 37 -18.79 22.93 11.10
CA SER A 37 -20.13 23.41 10.72
C SER A 37 -21.06 23.42 11.93
N LYS A 38 -22.31 23.88 11.76
CA LYS A 38 -23.36 23.77 12.77
C LYS A 38 -24.43 22.78 12.34
N ASN A 39 -24.94 21.99 13.28
CA ASN A 39 -26.12 21.18 13.06
C ASN A 39 -27.41 22.03 13.09
N GLN A 40 -28.57 21.37 12.90
CA GLN A 40 -29.87 22.04 12.89
C GLN A 40 -30.22 22.74 14.21
N ASP A 41 -29.64 22.30 15.32
CA ASP A 41 -29.84 22.86 16.66
C ASP A 41 -28.83 23.99 16.97
N GLY A 42 -27.97 24.34 16.02
CA GLY A 42 -26.95 25.38 16.16
C GLY A 42 -25.69 24.94 16.92
N ALA A 43 -25.58 23.67 17.33
CA ALA A 43 -24.39 23.12 17.95
C ALA A 43 -23.29 22.86 16.91
N LEU A 44 -22.04 23.12 17.28
CA LEU A 44 -20.91 22.88 16.40
C LEU A 44 -20.71 21.36 16.18
N THR A 45 -20.39 21.02 14.95
CA THR A 45 -20.04 19.67 14.50
C THR A 45 -18.80 19.77 13.62
N SER A 46 -17.96 18.74 13.64
CA SER A 46 -16.77 18.72 12.79
C SER A 46 -16.51 17.33 12.22
N THR A 47 -15.88 17.31 11.05
CA THR A 47 -15.13 16.13 10.59
C THR A 47 -13.65 16.47 10.49
N MET A 48 -12.81 15.45 10.51
CA MET A 48 -11.39 15.54 10.22
C MET A 48 -11.07 14.76 8.94
N ASP A 49 -10.27 15.37 8.07
CA ASP A 49 -9.65 14.67 6.94
C ASP A 49 -8.14 14.60 7.18
N SER A 50 -7.54 13.49 6.76
CA SER A 50 -6.10 13.33 6.58
C SER A 50 -5.86 13.02 5.11
N PRO A 51 -5.82 14.04 4.23
CA PRO A 51 -5.72 13.83 2.78
C PRO A 51 -4.52 12.97 2.42
N ASP A 52 -3.38 13.19 3.09
CA ASP A 52 -2.11 12.46 2.92
C ASP A 52 -2.20 10.97 3.27
N GLN A 53 -3.18 10.57 4.07
CA GLN A 53 -3.48 9.17 4.38
C GLN A 53 -4.72 8.65 3.63
N GLY A 54 -5.41 9.50 2.86
CA GLY A 54 -6.59 9.10 2.11
C GLY A 54 -7.86 8.91 2.91
N VAL A 55 -7.87 9.39 4.14
CA VAL A 55 -9.02 9.31 5.01
C VAL A 55 -9.72 10.66 5.01
N THR A 56 -11.02 10.64 4.75
CA THR A 56 -11.87 11.84 4.75
C THR A 56 -13.13 11.56 5.56
N GLY A 57 -13.70 12.60 6.17
CA GLY A 57 -14.95 12.51 6.92
C GLY A 57 -14.83 11.76 8.25
N ILE A 58 -13.64 11.73 8.88
CA ILE A 58 -13.48 11.12 10.21
C ILE A 58 -14.36 11.92 11.18
N PRO A 59 -15.30 11.29 11.90
CA PRO A 59 -16.12 12.00 12.88
C PRO A 59 -15.26 12.63 13.97
N VAL A 60 -15.55 13.88 14.32
CA VAL A 60 -15.06 14.52 15.54
C VAL A 60 -16.19 14.45 16.56
N GLU A 61 -16.05 13.60 17.57
CA GLU A 61 -17.12 13.29 18.51
C GLU A 61 -17.37 14.41 19.53
N GLU A 62 -16.37 15.24 19.81
CA GLU A 62 -16.52 16.40 20.70
C GLU A 62 -15.97 17.66 20.03
N VAL A 63 -16.80 18.70 19.94
CA VAL A 63 -16.42 20.02 19.41
C VAL A 63 -16.80 21.08 20.43
N ILE A 64 -15.81 21.62 21.14
CA ILE A 64 -15.99 22.67 22.14
C ILE A 64 -15.26 23.91 21.68
N PHE A 65 -15.99 25.03 21.55
CA PHE A 65 -15.40 26.34 21.33
C PHE A 65 -15.83 27.28 22.45
N LYS A 66 -14.88 27.72 23.28
CA LYS A 66 -15.13 28.60 24.43
C LYS A 66 -13.91 29.47 24.70
N ASP A 67 -14.13 30.75 25.01
CA ASP A 67 -13.09 31.71 25.39
C ASP A 67 -11.92 31.77 24.37
N ASN A 68 -12.25 31.75 23.08
CA ASN A 68 -11.32 31.65 21.93
C ASN A 68 -10.46 30.38 21.87
N THR A 69 -10.71 29.39 22.70
CA THR A 69 -10.08 28.07 22.62
C THR A 69 -11.01 27.09 21.92
N LEU A 70 -10.50 26.43 20.88
CA LEU A 70 -11.16 25.33 20.19
C LEU A 70 -10.56 24.01 20.67
N ARG A 71 -11.42 23.07 21.04
CA ARG A 71 -11.09 21.68 21.37
C ARG A 71 -11.88 20.73 20.46
N LEU A 72 -11.17 19.81 19.82
CA LEU A 72 -11.72 18.77 18.95
C LEU A 72 -11.23 17.40 19.43
N GLU A 73 -12.15 16.50 19.78
CA GLU A 73 -11.82 15.11 20.13
C GLU A 73 -12.20 14.17 18.98
N VAL A 74 -11.25 13.36 18.54
CA VAL A 74 -11.39 12.36 17.48
C VAL A 74 -11.14 10.98 18.08
N LYS A 75 -12.18 10.38 18.65
CA LYS A 75 -12.10 9.13 19.44
C LYS A 75 -11.62 7.95 18.61
N SER A 76 -12.02 7.89 17.33
CA SER A 76 -11.62 6.82 16.41
C SER A 76 -10.10 6.68 16.24
N VAL A 77 -9.34 7.76 16.45
CA VAL A 77 -7.87 7.75 16.38
C VAL A 77 -7.22 8.05 17.74
N GLY A 78 -8.01 8.16 18.81
CA GLY A 78 -7.52 8.58 20.13
C GLY A 78 -6.84 9.94 20.14
N GLY A 79 -7.26 10.83 19.24
CA GLY A 79 -6.62 12.13 18.98
C GLY A 79 -7.40 13.30 19.55
N VAL A 80 -6.69 14.32 20.02
CA VAL A 80 -7.26 15.57 20.55
C VAL A 80 -6.51 16.76 19.99
N PHE A 81 -7.20 17.69 19.33
CA PHE A 81 -6.66 19.01 19.01
C PHE A 81 -7.16 20.03 20.04
N GLU A 82 -6.27 20.84 20.57
CA GLU A 82 -6.64 22.00 21.39
C GLU A 82 -5.80 23.20 21.00
N GLY A 83 -6.43 24.33 20.66
CA GLY A 83 -5.73 25.51 20.18
C GLY A 83 -6.49 26.82 20.38
N ASN A 84 -5.75 27.92 20.38
CA ASN A 84 -6.28 29.27 20.50
C ASN A 84 -6.53 29.86 19.11
N VAL A 85 -7.74 30.37 18.90
CA VAL A 85 -8.19 30.99 17.66
C VAL A 85 -7.79 32.46 17.67
N SER A 86 -7.19 32.93 16.58
CA SER A 86 -6.81 34.34 16.40
C SER A 86 -8.04 35.24 16.33
N GLU A 87 -7.89 36.52 16.71
CA GLU A 87 -9.01 37.48 16.73
C GLU A 87 -9.69 37.67 15.36
N ASP A 88 -8.93 37.48 14.27
CA ASP A 88 -9.42 37.55 12.88
C ASP A 88 -10.02 36.22 12.37
N PHE A 89 -10.00 35.16 13.19
CA PHE A 89 -10.42 33.80 12.85
C PHE A 89 -9.73 33.25 11.59
N LEU A 90 -8.49 33.63 11.33
CA LEU A 90 -7.71 33.11 10.19
C LEU A 90 -6.73 32.01 10.61
N VAL A 91 -6.36 31.91 11.88
CA VAL A 91 -5.37 30.96 12.39
C VAL A 91 -5.85 30.35 13.71
N ILE A 92 -5.57 29.07 13.92
CA ILE A 92 -5.63 28.42 15.24
C ILE A 92 -4.26 27.84 15.54
N GLU A 93 -3.65 28.29 16.62
CA GLU A 93 -2.36 27.78 17.11
C GLU A 93 -2.61 26.87 18.30
N GLY A 94 -2.17 25.62 18.21
CA GLY A 94 -2.47 24.63 19.22
C GLY A 94 -1.57 23.40 19.18
N GLU A 95 -2.02 22.36 19.87
CA GLU A 95 -1.35 21.08 19.96
C GLU A 95 -2.31 19.95 19.58
N TRP A 96 -1.81 19.00 18.79
CA TRP A 96 -2.41 17.70 18.58
C TRP A 96 -1.82 16.69 19.57
N ARG A 97 -2.66 16.02 20.35
CA ARG A 97 -2.27 14.97 21.29
C ARG A 97 -2.81 13.63 20.83
N GLN A 98 -1.95 12.62 20.72
CA GLN A 98 -2.32 11.28 20.29
C GLN A 98 -1.29 10.26 20.76
N SER A 99 -1.73 9.08 21.21
CA SER A 99 -0.86 7.96 21.62
C SER A 99 0.24 8.35 22.63
N GLY A 100 -0.06 9.25 23.57
CA GLY A 100 0.89 9.75 24.57
C GLY A 100 1.81 10.88 24.10
N GLY A 101 1.87 11.18 22.79
CA GLY A 101 2.62 12.30 22.23
C GLY A 101 1.82 13.61 22.18
N ALA A 102 2.53 14.73 22.14
CA ALA A 102 1.98 16.06 21.91
C ALA A 102 2.79 16.76 20.81
N PHE A 103 2.10 17.23 19.77
CA PHE A 103 2.69 17.75 18.55
C PHE A 103 2.11 19.12 18.23
N PRO A 104 2.94 20.17 18.06
CA PRO A 104 2.45 21.48 17.64
C PRO A 104 1.70 21.39 16.31
N LEU A 105 0.52 22.01 16.24
CA LEU A 105 -0.29 22.07 15.04
C LEU A 105 -0.90 23.47 14.90
N THR A 106 -0.47 24.19 13.86
CA THR A 106 -1.11 25.43 13.43
C THR A 106 -1.99 25.12 12.22
N VAL A 107 -3.29 25.43 12.33
CA VAL A 107 -4.24 25.33 11.21
C VAL A 107 -4.66 26.73 10.77
N LYS A 108 -4.85 26.90 9.46
CA LYS A 108 -5.27 28.16 8.84
C LYS A 108 -6.61 27.97 8.14
N ARG A 109 -7.43 29.02 8.16
CA ARG A 109 -8.69 29.03 7.42
C ARG A 109 -8.42 29.00 5.92
N VAL A 110 -9.12 28.12 5.21
CA VAL A 110 -9.06 28.00 3.75
C VAL A 110 -10.46 27.94 3.16
N ASP A 111 -10.65 28.45 1.94
CA ASP A 111 -11.94 28.36 1.23
C ASP A 111 -12.22 26.92 0.76
N LYS A 112 -11.16 26.15 0.52
CA LYS A 112 -11.20 24.76 0.08
C LYS A 112 -9.89 24.06 0.44
N ALA A 113 -9.98 22.89 1.06
CA ALA A 113 -8.81 22.05 1.27
C ALA A 113 -8.23 21.57 -0.06
N VAL A 114 -6.91 21.64 -0.23
CA VAL A 114 -6.25 21.13 -1.43
C VAL A 114 -6.21 19.60 -1.37
N GLY A 115 -7.17 18.96 -2.02
CA GLY A 115 -7.21 17.50 -2.13
C GLY A 115 -5.97 16.96 -2.84
N ILE A 116 -5.61 15.72 -2.52
CA ILE A 116 -4.58 15.00 -3.27
C ILE A 116 -5.08 14.70 -4.68
N LEU A 117 -4.31 15.14 -5.68
CA LEU A 117 -4.58 14.83 -7.07
C LEU A 117 -4.04 13.44 -7.41
N ARG A 118 -4.93 12.60 -7.95
CA ARG A 118 -4.63 11.28 -8.52
C ARG A 118 -5.24 11.24 -9.93
N PRO A 119 -4.66 11.94 -10.91
CA PRO A 119 -5.29 12.20 -12.21
C PRO A 119 -5.57 10.93 -13.02
N GLN A 120 -4.85 9.84 -12.74
CA GLN A 120 -5.00 8.55 -13.43
C GLN A 120 -6.12 7.67 -12.87
N VAL A 121 -6.75 8.03 -11.73
CA VAL A 121 -7.90 7.28 -11.23
C VAL A 121 -9.03 7.39 -12.25
N PRO A 122 -9.47 6.27 -12.85
CA PRO A 122 -10.46 6.29 -13.91
C PRO A 122 -11.81 6.79 -13.37
N LYS A 123 -12.54 7.54 -14.20
CA LYS A 123 -13.84 8.12 -13.86
C LYS A 123 -14.96 7.42 -14.61
N LYS A 124 -16.07 7.17 -13.92
CA LYS A 124 -17.30 6.61 -14.51
C LYS A 124 -18.01 7.66 -15.38
N PRO A 125 -18.79 7.25 -16.41
CA PRO A 125 -18.95 5.86 -16.85
C PRO A 125 -17.70 5.35 -17.57
N TYR A 126 -17.32 4.10 -17.31
CA TYR A 126 -16.21 3.44 -18.02
C TYR A 126 -16.67 2.98 -19.41
N PRO A 127 -15.77 2.92 -20.41
CA PRO A 127 -16.11 2.40 -21.74
C PRO A 127 -16.13 0.86 -21.81
N TYR A 128 -16.10 0.20 -20.65
CA TYR A 128 -16.06 -1.25 -20.50
C TYR A 128 -17.00 -1.67 -19.36
N ILE A 129 -17.21 -2.98 -19.24
CA ILE A 129 -18.12 -3.54 -18.22
C ILE A 129 -17.35 -3.80 -16.93
N GLU A 130 -17.99 -3.48 -15.81
CA GLU A 130 -17.51 -3.81 -14.46
C GLU A 130 -18.53 -4.77 -13.82
N LYS A 131 -18.09 -5.97 -13.42
CA LYS A 131 -18.90 -6.94 -12.69
C LYS A 131 -18.31 -7.14 -11.30
N LYS A 132 -19.13 -6.98 -10.26
CA LYS A 132 -18.78 -7.49 -8.93
C LYS A 132 -18.90 -9.01 -8.94
N VAL A 133 -17.88 -9.68 -8.42
CA VAL A 133 -17.78 -11.14 -8.45
C VAL A 133 -17.43 -11.67 -7.07
N ALA A 134 -17.80 -12.92 -6.81
CA ALA A 134 -17.39 -13.63 -5.62
C ALA A 134 -17.24 -15.12 -5.94
N TYR A 135 -16.22 -15.75 -5.38
CA TYR A 135 -15.95 -17.18 -5.49
C TYR A 135 -15.32 -17.69 -4.20
N THR A 136 -15.25 -19.02 -4.04
CA THR A 136 -14.75 -19.62 -2.81
C THR A 136 -13.48 -20.40 -3.08
N ASN A 137 -12.43 -20.14 -2.31
CA ASN A 137 -11.33 -21.08 -2.17
C ASN A 137 -11.82 -22.27 -1.35
N LEU A 138 -12.26 -23.34 -2.03
CA LEU A 138 -12.82 -24.52 -1.38
C LEU A 138 -11.83 -25.22 -0.43
N LYS A 139 -10.52 -25.08 -0.67
CA LYS A 139 -9.49 -25.67 0.19
C LYS A 139 -9.36 -24.93 1.53
N ALA A 140 -9.48 -23.61 1.50
CA ALA A 140 -9.33 -22.75 2.69
C ALA A 140 -10.67 -22.36 3.34
N GLY A 141 -11.80 -22.59 2.65
CA GLY A 141 -13.12 -22.12 3.10
C GLY A 141 -13.32 -20.61 2.99
N ALA A 142 -12.34 -19.87 2.44
CA ALA A 142 -12.42 -18.43 2.28
C ALA A 142 -13.26 -18.06 1.04
N LYS A 143 -14.30 -17.25 1.25
CA LYS A 143 -14.97 -16.51 0.18
C LYS A 143 -14.14 -15.28 -0.19
N LEU A 144 -13.79 -15.16 -1.45
CA LEU A 144 -13.03 -14.06 -2.04
C LEU A 144 -13.97 -13.20 -2.89
N VAL A 145 -13.89 -11.89 -2.71
CA VAL A 145 -14.74 -10.92 -3.40
C VAL A 145 -13.88 -9.98 -4.22
N GLY A 146 -14.32 -9.72 -5.45
CA GLY A 146 -13.54 -8.97 -6.41
C GLY A 146 -14.38 -8.23 -7.44
N THR A 147 -13.67 -7.68 -8.41
CA THR A 147 -14.22 -7.00 -9.57
C THR A 147 -13.58 -7.59 -10.83
N LEU A 148 -14.41 -8.04 -11.76
CA LEU A 148 -14.01 -8.45 -13.11
C LEU A 148 -14.38 -7.33 -14.09
N THR A 149 -13.39 -6.77 -14.79
CA THR A 149 -13.61 -5.83 -15.89
C THR A 149 -13.50 -6.54 -17.24
N LEU A 150 -14.41 -6.23 -18.16
CA LEU A 150 -14.51 -6.86 -19.48
C LEU A 150 -14.55 -5.79 -20.59
N PRO A 151 -13.75 -5.91 -21.67
CA PRO A 151 -13.68 -4.91 -22.74
C PRO A 151 -15.04 -4.57 -23.37
N SER A 152 -15.92 -5.55 -23.54
CA SER A 152 -17.32 -5.36 -23.96
C SER A 152 -18.21 -6.53 -23.52
N ASP A 153 -19.50 -6.51 -23.86
CA ASP A 153 -20.48 -7.57 -23.54
C ASP A 153 -20.39 -8.78 -24.48
N LYS A 154 -19.59 -8.70 -25.54
CA LYS A 154 -19.49 -9.72 -26.59
C LYS A 154 -18.03 -10.05 -26.87
N GLY A 155 -17.76 -11.35 -26.95
CA GLY A 155 -16.44 -11.86 -27.27
C GLY A 155 -15.89 -12.75 -26.17
N VAL A 156 -14.72 -13.30 -26.46
CA VAL A 156 -13.93 -14.11 -25.54
C VAL A 156 -12.55 -13.45 -25.49
N PHE A 157 -12.10 -13.08 -24.31
CA PHE A 157 -10.92 -12.23 -24.10
C PHE A 157 -9.81 -13.01 -23.38
N PRO A 158 -8.53 -12.69 -23.63
CA PRO A 158 -7.49 -13.02 -22.67
C PRO A 158 -7.81 -12.36 -21.33
N ALA A 159 -7.39 -12.99 -20.23
CA ALA A 159 -7.63 -12.47 -18.89
C ALA A 159 -6.35 -12.41 -18.09
N VAL A 160 -6.27 -11.45 -17.17
CA VAL A 160 -5.27 -11.45 -16.10
C VAL A 160 -5.92 -11.34 -14.74
N LEU A 161 -5.35 -12.06 -13.77
CA LEU A 161 -5.65 -11.89 -12.35
C LEU A 161 -4.50 -11.08 -11.71
N LEU A 162 -4.85 -9.97 -11.04
CA LEU A 162 -3.86 -9.14 -10.34
C LEU A 162 -3.66 -9.63 -8.90
N ILE A 163 -2.40 -9.80 -8.49
CA ILE A 163 -1.98 -10.30 -7.19
C ILE A 163 -1.23 -9.19 -6.46
N THR A 164 -1.79 -8.74 -5.34
CA THR A 164 -1.31 -7.64 -4.52
C THR A 164 0.04 -7.93 -3.87
N GLY A 165 0.73 -6.88 -3.43
CA GLY A 165 1.91 -6.96 -2.57
C GLY A 165 1.61 -7.34 -1.13
N SER A 166 2.57 -7.11 -0.26
CA SER A 166 2.47 -7.50 1.16
C SER A 166 1.52 -6.59 1.96
N GLY A 167 1.02 -7.14 3.07
CA GLY A 167 0.06 -6.49 3.95
C GLY A 167 -1.40 -6.72 3.52
N PRO A 168 -2.37 -6.24 4.32
CA PRO A 168 -3.79 -6.43 4.01
C PRO A 168 -4.23 -5.46 2.90
N GLN A 169 -4.36 -5.94 1.67
CA GLN A 169 -4.66 -5.08 0.50
C GLN A 169 -6.11 -5.23 0.03
N ASP A 170 -6.71 -4.09 -0.36
CA ASP A 170 -7.95 -4.12 -1.14
C ASP A 170 -7.65 -4.48 -2.61
N ARG A 171 -8.68 -4.80 -3.40
CA ARG A 171 -8.52 -5.15 -4.82
C ARG A 171 -7.84 -4.07 -5.69
N ASN A 172 -7.64 -2.87 -5.17
CA ASN A 172 -7.00 -1.77 -5.90
C ASN A 172 -5.55 -1.55 -5.48
N GLU A 173 -5.04 -2.31 -4.51
CA GLU A 173 -3.74 -2.14 -3.88
C GLU A 173 -3.56 -0.71 -3.38
N THR A 174 -4.54 -0.23 -2.62
CA THR A 174 -4.63 1.18 -2.23
C THR A 174 -3.51 1.57 -1.27
N ILE A 175 -2.65 2.51 -1.69
CA ILE A 175 -1.53 3.03 -0.89
C ILE A 175 -1.40 4.54 -1.07
N TYR A 176 -1.45 5.34 0.00
CA TYR A 176 -1.42 6.82 -0.06
C TYR A 176 -2.35 7.42 -1.14
N ASN A 177 -3.59 6.95 -1.21
CA ASN A 177 -4.60 7.25 -2.26
C ASN A 177 -4.27 6.81 -3.69
N HIS A 178 -3.11 6.25 -3.95
CA HIS A 178 -2.86 5.57 -5.22
C HIS A 178 -3.67 4.29 -5.26
N ARG A 179 -4.15 3.94 -6.46
CA ARG A 179 -4.92 2.73 -6.74
C ARG A 179 -4.31 2.04 -7.97
N PRO A 180 -3.04 1.58 -7.90
CA PRO A 180 -2.29 1.11 -9.06
C PRO A 180 -3.03 -0.01 -9.80
N PHE A 181 -3.67 -0.94 -9.10
CA PHE A 181 -4.43 -2.01 -9.75
C PHE A 181 -5.72 -1.53 -10.42
N LEU A 182 -6.34 -0.45 -9.93
CA LEU A 182 -7.46 0.18 -10.64
C LEU A 182 -7.02 0.85 -11.94
N VAL A 183 -5.90 1.56 -11.92
CA VAL A 183 -5.34 2.21 -13.12
C VAL A 183 -4.88 1.17 -14.13
N LEU A 184 -4.16 0.14 -13.68
CA LEU A 184 -3.73 -0.96 -14.53
C LEU A 184 -4.90 -1.72 -15.14
N ALA A 185 -5.95 -2.01 -14.36
CA ALA A 185 -7.14 -2.66 -14.88
C ALA A 185 -7.90 -1.82 -15.90
N ASP A 186 -8.07 -0.51 -15.69
CA ASP A 186 -8.68 0.39 -16.70
C ASP A 186 -7.86 0.40 -17.99
N TYR A 187 -6.53 0.51 -17.88
CA TYR A 187 -5.65 0.51 -19.04
C TYR A 187 -5.75 -0.79 -19.84
N LEU A 188 -5.53 -1.95 -19.20
CA LEU A 188 -5.57 -3.27 -19.86
C LEU A 188 -6.96 -3.59 -20.43
N THR A 189 -8.04 -3.22 -19.72
CA THR A 189 -9.40 -3.46 -20.21
C THR A 189 -9.70 -2.68 -21.49
N ARG A 190 -9.19 -1.44 -21.61
CA ARG A 190 -9.29 -0.65 -22.85
C ARG A 190 -8.50 -1.26 -24.01
N GLN A 191 -7.49 -2.08 -23.72
CA GLN A 191 -6.68 -2.78 -24.73
C GLN A 191 -7.22 -4.17 -25.09
N GLY A 192 -8.41 -4.55 -24.58
CA GLY A 192 -9.04 -5.82 -24.94
C GLY A 192 -8.71 -6.99 -24.01
N ILE A 193 -8.14 -6.73 -22.82
CA ILE A 193 -7.79 -7.76 -21.83
C ILE A 193 -8.78 -7.69 -20.66
N ALA A 194 -9.40 -8.80 -20.30
CA ALA A 194 -10.22 -8.88 -19.10
C ALA A 194 -9.34 -8.87 -17.83
N VAL A 195 -9.78 -8.19 -16.77
CA VAL A 195 -8.97 -8.08 -15.55
C VAL A 195 -9.78 -8.43 -14.31
N LEU A 196 -9.32 -9.43 -13.56
CA LEU A 196 -9.84 -9.78 -12.26
C LEU A 196 -8.96 -9.18 -11.15
N ARG A 197 -9.60 -8.42 -10.27
CA ARG A 197 -9.01 -7.85 -9.07
C ARG A 197 -9.78 -8.31 -7.86
N VAL A 198 -9.09 -8.68 -6.79
CA VAL A 198 -9.69 -9.40 -5.66
C VAL A 198 -9.21 -8.75 -4.36
N ASP A 199 -10.11 -8.57 -3.39
CA ASP A 199 -9.69 -8.18 -2.04
C ASP A 199 -9.00 -9.39 -1.39
N ASP A 200 -7.86 -9.18 -0.73
CA ASP A 200 -7.16 -10.26 -0.06
C ASP A 200 -8.04 -10.92 1.00
N ARG A 201 -7.75 -12.18 1.34
CA ARG A 201 -8.48 -12.89 2.40
C ARG A 201 -8.52 -12.05 3.69
N GLY A 202 -9.69 -11.94 4.30
CA GLY A 202 -9.89 -11.12 5.50
C GLY A 202 -9.85 -9.60 5.27
N VAL A 203 -9.77 -9.13 4.03
CA VAL A 203 -9.77 -7.70 3.68
C VAL A 203 -11.00 -7.36 2.84
N GLY A 204 -11.50 -6.13 2.99
CA GLY A 204 -12.64 -5.64 2.21
C GLY A 204 -13.88 -6.51 2.41
N GLU A 205 -14.39 -7.09 1.34
CA GLU A 205 -15.56 -7.98 1.39
C GLU A 205 -15.19 -9.48 1.41
N SER A 206 -13.89 -9.80 1.32
CA SER A 206 -13.39 -11.16 1.42
C SER A 206 -13.40 -11.63 2.87
N THR A 207 -13.76 -12.90 3.07
CA THR A 207 -13.70 -13.58 4.38
C THR A 207 -12.33 -14.22 4.60
N GLY A 208 -12.08 -14.75 5.80
CA GLY A 208 -10.82 -15.40 6.18
C GLY A 208 -10.05 -14.58 7.20
N ASP A 209 -8.86 -15.06 7.56
CA ASP A 209 -7.97 -14.39 8.52
C ASP A 209 -6.63 -14.08 7.84
N PHE A 210 -6.39 -12.79 7.60
CA PHE A 210 -5.13 -12.31 7.04
C PHE A 210 -3.94 -12.55 7.98
N SER A 211 -4.15 -12.42 9.29
CA SER A 211 -3.07 -12.44 10.30
C SER A 211 -2.35 -13.79 10.40
N GLN A 212 -3.01 -14.87 9.97
CA GLN A 212 -2.46 -16.23 9.98
C GLN A 212 -1.98 -16.69 8.60
N ALA A 213 -2.18 -15.88 7.56
CA ALA A 213 -1.89 -16.26 6.19
C ALA A 213 -0.41 -16.12 5.85
N THR A 214 0.03 -16.91 4.87
CA THR A 214 1.36 -16.86 4.26
C THR A 214 1.26 -16.66 2.74
N SER A 215 2.38 -16.48 2.04
CA SER A 215 2.34 -16.41 0.57
C SER A 215 1.83 -17.70 -0.07
N GLU A 216 1.96 -18.87 0.59
CA GLU A 216 1.36 -20.13 0.11
C GLU A 216 -0.17 -20.14 0.19
N ASP A 217 -0.70 -19.51 1.22
CA ASP A 217 -2.13 -19.30 1.41
C ASP A 217 -2.69 -18.39 0.32
N PHE A 218 -2.03 -17.25 0.07
CA PHE A 218 -2.41 -16.35 -1.01
C PHE A 218 -2.28 -17.03 -2.39
N ALA A 219 -1.26 -17.87 -2.60
CA ALA A 219 -1.17 -18.68 -3.82
C ALA A 219 -2.37 -19.63 -3.99
N SER A 220 -2.90 -20.19 -2.90
CA SER A 220 -4.12 -21.01 -2.91
C SER A 220 -5.35 -20.18 -3.33
N ASP A 221 -5.43 -18.92 -2.90
CA ASP A 221 -6.52 -18.01 -3.28
C ASP A 221 -6.47 -17.61 -4.75
N VAL A 222 -5.26 -17.35 -5.25
CA VAL A 222 -5.03 -17.08 -6.68
C VAL A 222 -5.39 -18.28 -7.53
N LEU A 223 -5.05 -19.51 -7.11
CA LEU A 223 -5.49 -20.74 -7.80
C LEU A 223 -7.02 -20.82 -7.89
N ALA A 224 -7.75 -20.48 -6.81
CA ALA A 224 -9.20 -20.43 -6.84
C ALA A 224 -9.73 -19.35 -7.81
N GLY A 225 -9.01 -18.23 -7.94
CA GLY A 225 -9.33 -17.18 -8.92
C GLY A 225 -9.10 -17.59 -10.37
N VAL A 226 -8.05 -18.37 -10.64
CA VAL A 226 -7.82 -18.98 -11.97
C VAL A 226 -8.96 -19.93 -12.31
N GLU A 227 -9.38 -20.79 -11.37
CA GLU A 227 -10.53 -21.69 -11.59
C GLU A 227 -11.83 -20.90 -11.81
N TYR A 228 -12.05 -19.82 -11.07
CA TYR A 228 -13.20 -18.93 -11.29
C TYR A 228 -13.20 -18.32 -12.71
N LEU A 229 -12.07 -17.80 -13.17
CA LEU A 229 -11.94 -17.23 -14.52
C LEU A 229 -12.28 -18.25 -15.61
N LYS A 230 -11.90 -19.52 -15.45
CA LYS A 230 -12.25 -20.61 -16.39
C LYS A 230 -13.76 -20.86 -16.48
N THR A 231 -14.54 -20.48 -15.47
CA THR A 231 -16.01 -20.60 -15.52
C THR A 231 -16.69 -19.43 -16.24
N CYS A 232 -15.97 -18.35 -16.51
CA CYS A 232 -16.50 -17.16 -17.15
C CYS A 232 -16.53 -17.33 -18.67
N LYS A 233 -17.73 -17.33 -19.27
CA LYS A 233 -17.92 -17.53 -20.72
C LYS A 233 -17.24 -16.47 -21.60
N GLU A 234 -16.96 -15.28 -21.04
CA GLU A 234 -16.28 -14.19 -21.72
C GLU A 234 -14.75 -14.32 -21.70
N ILE A 235 -14.19 -15.33 -21.05
CA ILE A 235 -12.74 -15.52 -20.90
C ILE A 235 -12.26 -16.72 -21.72
N ASP A 236 -11.14 -16.56 -22.43
CA ASP A 236 -10.46 -17.68 -23.09
C ASP A 236 -9.67 -18.46 -22.03
N PRO A 237 -10.07 -19.69 -21.66
CA PRO A 237 -9.39 -20.44 -20.61
C PRO A 237 -7.94 -20.80 -20.96
N LYS A 238 -7.51 -20.66 -22.23
CA LYS A 238 -6.12 -20.89 -22.65
C LYS A 238 -5.25 -19.63 -22.58
N LYS A 239 -5.83 -18.47 -22.25
CA LYS A 239 -5.15 -17.17 -22.22
C LYS A 239 -5.36 -16.44 -20.90
N ILE A 240 -5.29 -17.18 -19.79
CA ILE A 240 -5.31 -16.64 -18.44
C ILE A 240 -3.88 -16.42 -17.97
N GLY A 241 -3.52 -15.19 -17.66
CA GLY A 241 -2.23 -14.83 -17.07
C GLY A 241 -2.36 -14.28 -15.65
N LEU A 242 -1.22 -14.09 -15.00
CA LEU A 242 -1.12 -13.48 -13.68
C LEU A 242 -0.23 -12.23 -13.75
N ILE A 243 -0.60 -11.19 -13.02
CA ILE A 243 0.28 -10.02 -12.80
C ILE A 243 0.42 -9.86 -11.30
N GLY A 244 1.64 -10.01 -10.79
CA GLY A 244 1.91 -9.89 -9.36
C GLY A 244 2.81 -8.71 -9.05
N HIS A 245 2.42 -7.87 -8.10
CA HIS A 245 3.24 -6.76 -7.62
C HIS A 245 3.92 -7.10 -6.28
N SER A 246 5.21 -6.79 -6.12
CA SER A 246 5.96 -7.04 -4.88
C SER A 246 5.84 -8.50 -4.44
N GLU A 247 5.27 -8.81 -3.27
CA GLU A 247 4.97 -10.19 -2.86
C GLU A 247 4.13 -10.98 -3.89
N GLY A 248 3.20 -10.33 -4.57
CA GLY A 248 2.45 -10.93 -5.68
C GLY A 248 3.35 -11.45 -6.79
N GLY A 249 4.48 -10.80 -7.04
CA GLY A 249 5.52 -11.24 -7.99
C GLY A 249 6.27 -12.50 -7.53
N LEU A 250 6.31 -12.77 -6.22
CA LEU A 250 6.79 -14.03 -5.64
C LEU A 250 5.71 -15.12 -5.68
N ILE A 251 4.43 -14.75 -5.55
CA ILE A 251 3.28 -15.67 -5.57
C ILE A 251 2.97 -16.17 -7.00
N ALA A 252 3.04 -15.31 -8.03
CA ALA A 252 2.69 -15.70 -9.41
C ALA A 252 3.46 -16.95 -9.91
N PRO A 253 4.80 -17.08 -9.72
CA PRO A 253 5.53 -18.30 -10.02
C PRO A 253 5.03 -19.53 -9.25
N MET A 254 4.67 -19.39 -7.96
CA MET A 254 4.13 -20.51 -7.16
C MET A 254 2.86 -21.08 -7.78
N VAL A 255 1.99 -20.21 -8.30
CA VAL A 255 0.73 -20.57 -8.94
C VAL A 255 0.97 -21.17 -10.32
N ALA A 256 1.82 -20.55 -11.14
CA ALA A 256 2.12 -21.00 -12.50
C ALA A 256 2.74 -22.41 -12.54
N VAL A 257 3.51 -22.81 -11.51
CA VAL A 257 4.05 -24.17 -11.38
C VAL A 257 2.98 -25.18 -10.94
N LYS A 258 1.95 -24.73 -10.22
CA LYS A 258 0.87 -25.60 -9.70
C LYS A 258 -0.31 -25.75 -10.67
N SER A 259 -0.50 -24.82 -11.59
CA SER A 259 -1.59 -24.85 -12.57
C SER A 259 -1.08 -24.71 -14.01
N PRO A 260 -1.30 -25.73 -14.87
CA PRO A 260 -0.96 -25.64 -16.29
C PRO A 260 -1.89 -24.68 -17.06
N ASP A 261 -2.95 -24.17 -16.42
CA ASP A 261 -3.89 -23.21 -17.03
C ASP A 261 -3.39 -21.76 -17.01
N VAL A 262 -2.24 -21.50 -16.35
CA VAL A 262 -1.58 -20.19 -16.37
C VAL A 262 -0.74 -20.06 -17.65
N ALA A 263 -1.21 -19.24 -18.58
CA ALA A 263 -0.63 -19.04 -19.89
C ALA A 263 0.64 -18.18 -19.89
N PHE A 264 0.77 -17.22 -18.97
CA PHE A 264 1.92 -16.33 -18.79
C PHE A 264 1.88 -15.64 -17.41
N ILE A 265 3.01 -15.08 -16.96
CA ILE A 265 3.08 -14.27 -15.74
C ILE A 265 3.86 -12.97 -15.95
N VAL A 266 3.44 -11.91 -15.27
CA VAL A 266 4.15 -10.62 -15.17
C VAL A 266 4.53 -10.38 -13.72
N LEU A 267 5.82 -10.21 -13.46
CA LEU A 267 6.39 -9.94 -12.14
C LEU A 267 6.74 -8.45 -12.07
N MET A 268 5.92 -7.67 -11.37
CA MET A 268 6.13 -6.25 -11.13
C MET A 268 6.85 -6.09 -9.78
N ALA A 269 8.11 -5.65 -9.79
CA ALA A 269 8.92 -5.52 -8.58
C ALA A 269 8.96 -6.81 -7.75
N GLY A 270 9.03 -7.97 -8.41
CA GLY A 270 8.97 -9.28 -7.76
C GLY A 270 10.31 -9.71 -7.12
N PRO A 271 10.31 -10.30 -5.92
CA PRO A 271 11.51 -10.84 -5.30
C PRO A 271 12.13 -12.02 -6.07
N GLY A 272 13.41 -11.91 -6.42
CA GLY A 272 14.26 -12.98 -6.92
C GLY A 272 15.17 -13.62 -5.86
N LEU A 273 15.24 -13.01 -4.67
CA LEU A 273 16.03 -13.42 -3.52
C LEU A 273 15.15 -13.88 -2.35
N THR A 274 15.76 -14.46 -1.32
CA THR A 274 15.04 -14.78 -0.08
C THR A 274 14.52 -13.51 0.59
N GLY A 275 13.39 -13.59 1.29
CA GLY A 275 12.84 -12.42 1.99
C GLY A 275 13.81 -11.84 3.03
N GLU A 276 14.67 -12.67 3.61
CA GLU A 276 15.78 -12.23 4.45
C GLU A 276 16.75 -11.30 3.71
N GLU A 277 17.28 -11.72 2.56
CA GLU A 277 18.17 -10.90 1.74
C GLU A 277 17.49 -9.60 1.27
N ILE A 278 16.20 -9.67 0.92
CA ILE A 278 15.41 -8.50 0.53
C ILE A 278 15.33 -7.48 1.66
N LEU A 279 14.90 -7.87 2.86
CA LEU A 279 14.73 -6.95 3.98
C LEU A 279 16.05 -6.28 4.40
N TYR A 280 17.16 -7.00 4.24
CA TYR A 280 18.49 -6.45 4.46
C TYR A 280 18.89 -5.39 3.43
N LEU A 281 18.72 -5.67 2.14
CA LEU A 281 19.01 -4.72 1.08
C LEU A 281 18.09 -3.50 1.18
N GLN A 282 16.79 -3.73 1.38
CA GLN A 282 15.77 -2.70 1.56
C GLN A 282 16.11 -1.77 2.71
N GLY A 283 16.38 -2.32 3.90
CA GLY A 283 16.73 -1.53 5.07
C GLY A 283 17.97 -0.65 4.85
N ALA A 284 19.01 -1.20 4.22
CA ALA A 284 20.23 -0.46 3.93
C ALA A 284 20.01 0.66 2.89
N LEU A 285 19.27 0.39 1.81
CA LEU A 285 19.02 1.35 0.75
C LEU A 285 18.12 2.51 1.21
N ILE A 286 17.04 2.21 1.94
CA ILE A 286 16.16 3.23 2.50
C ILE A 286 16.91 4.09 3.51
N SER A 287 17.64 3.47 4.45
CA SER A 287 18.42 4.21 5.46
C SER A 287 19.45 5.13 4.83
N ARG A 288 20.17 4.66 3.80
CA ARG A 288 21.13 5.47 3.04
C ARG A 288 20.46 6.63 2.32
N ALA A 289 19.30 6.40 1.70
CA ALA A 289 18.52 7.45 1.03
C ALA A 289 17.95 8.48 2.02
N MET A 290 17.74 8.10 3.29
CA MET A 290 17.39 9.01 4.38
C MET A 290 18.60 9.74 5.00
N GLY A 291 19.82 9.44 4.55
CA GLY A 291 21.05 10.09 5.02
C GLY A 291 21.72 9.42 6.23
N ALA A 292 21.33 8.19 6.58
CA ALA A 292 22.01 7.43 7.64
C ALA A 292 23.47 7.12 7.27
N THR A 293 24.32 7.01 8.28
CA THR A 293 25.73 6.64 8.08
C THR A 293 25.88 5.13 7.81
N GLU A 294 26.95 4.73 7.13
CA GLU A 294 27.24 3.29 6.91
C GLU A 294 27.48 2.54 8.23
N GLU A 295 27.93 3.23 9.28
CA GLU A 295 28.08 2.66 10.61
C GLU A 295 26.72 2.27 11.20
N ASP A 296 25.73 3.17 11.13
CA ASP A 296 24.38 2.93 11.64
C ASP A 296 23.65 1.86 10.82
N ILE A 297 23.82 1.88 9.50
CA ILE A 297 23.30 0.84 8.60
C ILE A 297 23.88 -0.52 8.99
N THR A 298 25.18 -0.60 9.26
CA THR A 298 25.84 -1.85 9.67
C THR A 298 25.35 -2.34 11.03
N LYS A 299 25.18 -1.43 12.01
CA LYS A 299 24.64 -1.78 13.34
C LYS A 299 23.20 -2.31 13.22
N ASN A 300 22.34 -1.62 12.48
CA ASN A 300 20.95 -2.04 12.26
C ASN A 300 20.88 -3.39 11.52
N ARG A 301 21.75 -3.59 10.53
CA ARG A 301 21.89 -4.87 9.82
C ARG A 301 22.22 -6.01 10.79
N GLN A 302 23.22 -5.85 11.64
CA GLN A 302 23.63 -6.86 12.63
C GLN A 302 22.54 -7.16 13.66
N PHE A 303 21.76 -6.15 14.05
CA PHE A 303 20.63 -6.35 14.95
C PHE A 303 19.53 -7.18 14.28
N ASN A 304 19.18 -6.85 13.03
CA ASN A 304 18.21 -7.61 12.24
C ASN A 304 18.65 -9.05 11.99
N GLU A 305 19.95 -9.31 11.77
CA GLU A 305 20.48 -10.68 11.64
C GLU A 305 20.18 -11.53 12.88
N LYS A 306 20.40 -10.99 14.07
CA LYS A 306 20.09 -11.70 15.32
C LYS A 306 18.60 -11.97 15.45
N ILE A 307 17.75 -10.98 15.13
CA ILE A 307 16.29 -11.11 15.18
C ILE A 307 15.84 -12.23 14.22
N PHE A 308 16.28 -12.19 12.97
CA PHE A 308 15.86 -13.15 11.95
C PHE A 308 16.40 -14.55 12.24
N SER A 309 17.61 -14.70 12.79
CA SER A 309 18.10 -15.98 13.29
C SER A 309 17.20 -16.59 14.35
N VAL A 310 16.75 -15.80 15.35
CA VAL A 310 15.81 -16.29 16.38
C VAL A 310 14.50 -16.76 15.75
N ILE A 311 13.91 -15.99 14.84
CA ILE A 311 12.62 -16.32 14.19
C ILE A 311 12.72 -17.61 13.35
N LYS A 312 13.85 -17.78 12.63
CA LYS A 312 14.08 -18.94 11.76
C LYS A 312 14.39 -20.22 12.54
N GLU A 313 15.23 -20.14 13.56
CA GLU A 313 15.78 -21.32 14.26
C GLU A 313 14.87 -21.84 15.38
N GLU A 314 14.23 -20.94 16.13
CA GLU A 314 13.37 -21.32 17.25
C GLU A 314 11.98 -21.72 16.74
N LYS A 315 11.41 -22.75 17.37
CA LYS A 315 10.10 -23.32 16.98
C LYS A 315 9.01 -22.87 17.92
N ASP A 316 9.32 -22.70 19.21
CA ASP A 316 8.33 -22.28 20.19
C ASP A 316 8.12 -20.76 20.14
N LYS A 317 6.87 -20.35 19.87
CA LYS A 317 6.51 -18.93 19.71
C LYS A 317 6.78 -18.12 20.98
N LYS A 318 6.59 -18.70 22.17
CA LYS A 318 6.83 -17.99 23.44
C LYS A 318 8.32 -17.77 23.64
N ASN A 319 9.14 -18.78 23.32
CA ASN A 319 10.60 -18.63 23.38
C ASN A 319 11.12 -17.57 22.38
N ILE A 320 10.53 -17.49 21.17
CA ILE A 320 10.85 -16.40 20.22
C ILE A 320 10.52 -15.06 20.86
N GLU A 321 9.29 -14.90 21.36
CA GLU A 321 8.81 -13.65 21.95
C GLU A 321 9.69 -13.20 23.13
N GLU A 322 9.98 -14.09 24.09
CA GLU A 322 10.82 -13.78 25.25
C GLU A 322 12.22 -13.32 24.84
N ARG A 323 12.86 -14.00 23.86
CA ARG A 323 14.17 -13.60 23.35
C ARG A 323 14.13 -12.26 22.62
N LEU A 324 13.11 -12.03 21.80
CA LEU A 324 12.96 -10.75 21.09
C LEU A 324 12.75 -9.61 22.09
N ARG A 325 11.86 -9.78 23.08
CA ARG A 325 11.68 -8.81 24.17
C ARG A 325 12.99 -8.46 24.86
N GLN A 326 13.77 -9.46 25.25
CA GLN A 326 15.08 -9.24 25.86
C GLN A 326 16.00 -8.43 24.93
N MET A 327 16.10 -8.82 23.66
CA MET A 327 16.95 -8.13 22.68
C MET A 327 16.55 -6.67 22.46
N PHE A 328 15.25 -6.39 22.36
CA PHE A 328 14.73 -5.03 22.20
C PHE A 328 14.98 -4.19 23.45
N MET A 329 14.77 -4.73 24.65
CA MET A 329 15.05 -4.01 25.90
C MET A 329 16.54 -3.72 26.09
N GLU A 330 17.42 -4.68 25.78
CA GLU A 330 18.87 -4.45 25.80
C GLU A 330 19.33 -3.41 24.76
N ASN A 331 18.64 -3.30 23.63
CA ASN A 331 18.91 -2.28 22.63
C ASN A 331 18.38 -0.91 23.08
N TRP A 332 17.17 -0.88 23.65
CA TRP A 332 16.53 0.31 24.22
C TRP A 332 17.41 0.97 25.29
N GLU A 333 17.98 0.19 26.20
CA GLU A 333 18.87 0.72 27.25
C GLU A 333 20.10 1.46 26.70
N LYS A 334 20.56 1.08 25.50
CA LYS A 334 21.74 1.65 24.83
C LYS A 334 21.41 2.86 23.95
N MET A 335 20.13 3.12 23.68
CA MET A 335 19.70 4.28 22.89
C MET A 335 19.92 5.59 23.66
N SER A 336 20.22 6.64 22.90
CA SER A 336 20.23 8.01 23.39
C SER A 336 18.83 8.47 23.82
N ASP A 337 18.77 9.51 24.65
CA ASP A 337 17.50 10.09 25.08
C ASP A 337 16.71 10.66 23.90
N GLU A 338 17.38 11.20 22.88
CA GLU A 338 16.77 11.69 21.65
C GLU A 338 16.10 10.56 20.84
N GLU A 339 16.75 9.41 20.70
CA GLU A 339 16.16 8.23 20.04
C GLU A 339 14.95 7.70 20.81
N LYS A 340 15.04 7.65 22.15
CA LYS A 340 13.93 7.22 23.00
C LYS A 340 12.73 8.17 22.90
N GLU A 341 12.99 9.47 22.87
CA GLU A 341 11.94 10.49 22.69
C GLU A 341 11.26 10.36 21.32
N GLN A 342 12.02 10.07 20.27
CA GLN A 342 11.47 9.83 18.93
C GLN A 342 10.60 8.57 18.84
N ILE A 343 10.95 7.51 19.58
CA ILE A 343 10.20 6.26 19.59
C ILE A 343 8.94 6.36 20.48
N GLY A 344 9.03 7.06 21.62
CA GLY A 344 7.95 7.20 22.58
C GLY A 344 7.90 6.07 23.61
N ASP A 345 6.72 5.52 23.87
CA ASP A 345 6.54 4.46 24.88
C ASP A 345 7.21 3.15 24.43
N PRO A 346 8.21 2.63 25.18
CA PRO A 346 8.94 1.43 24.78
C PRO A 346 8.08 0.17 24.71
N GLU A 347 7.08 0.03 25.58
CA GLU A 347 6.23 -1.16 25.59
C GLU A 347 5.29 -1.13 24.38
N VAL A 348 4.72 0.03 24.06
CA VAL A 348 3.88 0.19 22.86
C VAL A 348 4.67 -0.08 21.59
N PHE A 349 5.90 0.46 21.50
CA PHE A 349 6.79 0.19 20.38
C PHE A 349 7.12 -1.30 20.27
N LEU A 350 7.48 -1.94 21.39
CA LEU A 350 7.83 -3.35 21.45
C LEU A 350 6.68 -4.25 21.02
N GLU A 351 5.46 -4.03 21.54
CA GLU A 351 4.28 -4.80 21.14
C GLU A 351 4.01 -4.71 19.64
N ALA A 352 4.15 -3.52 19.04
CA ALA A 352 4.00 -3.33 17.61
C ALA A 352 5.08 -4.10 16.81
N GLN A 353 6.33 -4.09 17.26
CA GLN A 353 7.40 -4.87 16.63
C GLN A 353 7.11 -6.38 16.74
N LEU A 354 6.74 -6.87 17.93
CA LEU A 354 6.46 -8.29 18.17
C LEU A 354 5.28 -8.79 17.34
N GLN A 355 4.22 -7.99 17.21
CA GLN A 355 3.07 -8.35 16.38
C GLN A 355 3.49 -8.65 14.93
N SER A 356 4.38 -7.83 14.37
CA SER A 356 4.91 -8.02 13.02
C SER A 356 5.87 -9.22 12.96
N LEU A 357 6.83 -9.27 13.90
CA LEU A 357 7.92 -10.26 13.92
C LEU A 357 7.45 -11.69 14.21
N LEU A 358 6.36 -11.85 14.95
CA LEU A 358 5.78 -13.15 15.31
C LEU A 358 4.71 -13.63 14.32
N SER A 359 4.51 -12.93 13.20
CA SER A 359 3.55 -13.33 12.18
C SER A 359 4.00 -14.60 11.44
N PRO A 360 3.08 -15.54 11.13
CA PRO A 360 3.40 -16.67 10.27
C PRO A 360 3.94 -16.25 8.91
N TRP A 361 3.41 -15.15 8.37
CA TRP A 361 3.85 -14.53 7.13
C TRP A 361 5.35 -14.19 7.15
N LEU A 362 5.85 -13.48 8.16
CA LEU A 362 7.24 -13.06 8.17
C LEU A 362 8.17 -14.28 8.23
N LYS A 363 7.86 -15.28 9.06
CA LYS A 363 8.67 -16.51 9.13
C LYS A 363 8.70 -17.23 7.78
N PHE A 364 7.58 -17.30 7.08
CA PHE A 364 7.52 -17.86 5.73
C PHE A 364 8.38 -17.03 4.76
N PHE A 365 8.17 -15.71 4.73
CA PHE A 365 8.86 -14.80 3.82
C PHE A 365 10.40 -14.84 4.01
N LEU A 366 10.88 -14.84 5.25
CA LEU A 366 12.31 -14.94 5.56
C LEU A 366 12.94 -16.24 5.07
N THR A 367 12.20 -17.35 5.09
CA THR A 367 12.74 -18.69 4.81
C THR A 367 12.48 -19.17 3.39
N TYR A 368 11.56 -18.54 2.69
CA TYR A 368 11.21 -18.91 1.33
C TYR A 368 12.26 -18.42 0.33
N ASP A 369 12.79 -19.35 -0.46
CA ASP A 369 13.66 -19.07 -1.62
C ASP A 369 12.84 -19.15 -2.92
N PRO A 370 12.72 -18.04 -3.68
CA PRO A 370 12.01 -18.04 -4.96
C PRO A 370 12.70 -18.86 -6.07
N LYS A 371 14.02 -19.02 -6.04
CA LYS A 371 14.79 -19.58 -7.18
C LYS A 371 14.37 -21.01 -7.56
N PRO A 372 14.14 -21.96 -6.62
CA PRO A 372 13.69 -23.31 -6.95
C PRO A 372 12.31 -23.36 -7.63
N ILE A 373 11.42 -22.40 -7.35
CA ILE A 373 10.12 -22.30 -8.02
C ILE A 373 10.26 -21.60 -9.37
N LEU A 374 11.00 -20.50 -9.45
CA LEU A 374 11.27 -19.79 -10.70
C LEU A 374 11.87 -20.72 -11.77
N SER A 375 12.84 -21.57 -11.40
CA SER A 375 13.43 -22.57 -12.31
C SER A 375 12.43 -23.62 -12.85
N LYS A 376 11.27 -23.77 -12.22
CA LYS A 376 10.22 -24.70 -12.66
C LYS A 376 9.19 -24.03 -13.56
N VAL A 377 9.14 -22.69 -13.63
CA VAL A 377 8.17 -21.97 -14.46
C VAL A 377 8.45 -22.23 -15.94
N LYS A 378 7.43 -22.66 -16.67
CA LYS A 378 7.50 -22.99 -18.11
C LYS A 378 6.73 -22.02 -19.00
N CYS A 379 5.77 -21.29 -18.46
CA CYS A 379 5.07 -20.25 -19.21
C CYS A 379 5.99 -19.05 -19.51
N PRO A 380 5.62 -18.18 -20.46
CA PRO A 380 6.31 -16.93 -20.71
C PRO A 380 6.31 -16.02 -19.47
N ILE A 381 7.38 -15.24 -19.28
CA ILE A 381 7.54 -14.35 -18.13
C ILE A 381 7.98 -12.95 -18.57
N LEU A 382 7.33 -11.92 -18.05
CA LEU A 382 7.87 -10.55 -18.02
C LEU A 382 8.23 -10.21 -16.58
N ALA A 383 9.51 -9.94 -16.29
CA ALA A 383 9.93 -9.39 -15.00
C ALA A 383 10.42 -7.96 -15.18
N ILE A 384 9.79 -7.03 -14.46
CA ILE A 384 10.11 -5.61 -14.49
C ILE A 384 10.29 -5.03 -13.10
N ASN A 385 11.25 -4.12 -12.95
CA ASN A 385 11.46 -3.34 -11.73
C ASN A 385 11.75 -1.89 -12.11
N GLY A 386 11.40 -0.95 -11.22
CA GLY A 386 11.86 0.42 -11.33
C GLY A 386 13.33 0.57 -10.94
N GLU A 387 14.09 1.38 -11.66
CA GLU A 387 15.51 1.67 -11.36
C GLU A 387 15.71 2.21 -9.93
N LYS A 388 14.74 2.96 -9.42
CA LYS A 388 14.75 3.58 -8.08
C LYS A 388 13.97 2.77 -7.06
N ASP A 389 13.70 1.50 -7.34
CA ASP A 389 13.08 0.61 -6.35
C ASP A 389 14.07 0.30 -5.22
N LEU A 390 13.81 0.87 -4.04
CA LEU A 390 14.59 0.62 -2.82
C LEU A 390 14.06 -0.56 -2.00
N GLN A 391 12.89 -1.11 -2.34
CA GLN A 391 12.25 -2.20 -1.60
C GLN A 391 12.58 -3.56 -2.22
N VAL A 392 12.53 -3.64 -3.54
CA VAL A 392 12.96 -4.83 -4.31
C VAL A 392 13.99 -4.37 -5.33
N PRO A 393 15.28 -4.22 -4.91
CA PRO A 393 16.30 -3.60 -5.75
C PRO A 393 16.47 -4.30 -7.10
N PRO A 394 16.42 -3.56 -8.21
CA PRO A 394 16.24 -4.13 -9.54
C PRO A 394 17.41 -5.02 -9.95
N LYS A 395 18.65 -4.56 -9.71
CA LYS A 395 19.87 -5.26 -10.12
C LYS A 395 19.95 -6.67 -9.56
N GLU A 396 19.80 -6.82 -8.25
CA GLU A 396 19.93 -8.09 -7.56
C GLU A 396 18.75 -9.02 -7.89
N ASN A 397 17.53 -8.49 -7.91
CA ASN A 397 16.32 -9.29 -8.10
C ASN A 397 16.13 -9.75 -9.54
N LEU A 398 16.26 -8.84 -10.52
CA LEU A 398 16.14 -9.19 -11.92
C LEU A 398 17.24 -10.19 -12.34
N SER A 399 18.46 -10.02 -11.85
CA SER A 399 19.55 -10.97 -12.10
C SER A 399 19.27 -12.35 -11.51
N ALA A 400 18.77 -12.42 -10.26
CA ALA A 400 18.45 -13.68 -9.61
C ALA A 400 17.27 -14.41 -10.29
N ILE A 401 16.25 -13.66 -10.73
CA ILE A 401 15.15 -14.19 -11.54
C ILE A 401 15.69 -14.77 -12.84
N GLU A 402 16.48 -14.00 -13.59
CA GLU A 402 17.00 -14.42 -14.88
C GLU A 402 17.89 -15.68 -14.76
N GLU A 403 18.75 -15.74 -13.74
CA GLU A 403 19.57 -16.90 -13.45
C GLU A 403 18.73 -18.15 -13.17
N ALA A 404 17.71 -18.04 -12.31
CA ALA A 404 16.82 -19.15 -12.00
C ALA A 404 16.08 -19.67 -13.26
N LEU A 405 15.65 -18.77 -14.14
CA LEU A 405 15.00 -19.12 -15.41
C LEU A 405 15.95 -19.82 -16.37
N LYS A 406 17.20 -19.35 -16.48
CA LYS A 406 18.26 -20.00 -17.26
C LYS A 406 18.54 -21.41 -16.75
N VAL A 407 18.66 -21.59 -15.43
CA VAL A 407 18.80 -22.92 -14.79
C VAL A 407 17.61 -23.82 -15.10
N GLY A 408 16.40 -23.25 -15.10
CA GLY A 408 15.16 -23.93 -15.45
C GLY A 408 15.00 -24.29 -16.93
N GLY A 409 15.87 -23.77 -17.80
CA GLY A 409 15.79 -23.92 -19.25
C GLY A 409 14.62 -23.17 -19.89
N ASN A 410 14.00 -22.21 -19.18
CA ASN A 410 12.97 -21.36 -19.77
C ASN A 410 13.66 -20.30 -20.66
N GLN A 411 13.34 -20.30 -21.95
CA GLN A 411 13.90 -19.33 -22.91
C GLN A 411 12.90 -18.23 -23.27
N ASN A 412 11.66 -18.31 -22.80
CA ASN A 412 10.63 -17.34 -23.10
C ASN A 412 10.44 -16.39 -21.91
N TYR A 413 11.40 -15.49 -21.74
CA TYR A 413 11.30 -14.45 -20.72
C TYR A 413 11.78 -13.11 -21.26
N THR A 414 11.30 -12.05 -20.62
CA THR A 414 11.74 -10.67 -20.82
C THR A 414 12.05 -10.07 -19.46
N ILE A 415 13.26 -9.54 -19.31
CA ILE A 415 13.73 -8.85 -18.10
C ILE A 415 13.90 -7.38 -18.46
N LYS A 416 13.29 -6.46 -17.70
CA LYS A 416 13.43 -5.03 -17.99
C LYS A 416 13.46 -4.17 -16.72
N GLU A 417 14.57 -3.48 -16.52
CA GLU A 417 14.66 -2.38 -15.58
C GLU A 417 14.09 -1.11 -16.23
N LEU A 418 13.26 -0.36 -15.50
CA LEU A 418 12.56 0.82 -15.99
C LEU A 418 13.16 2.09 -15.38
N PRO A 419 13.78 2.98 -16.19
CA PRO A 419 14.48 4.15 -15.68
C PRO A 419 13.61 5.08 -14.86
N ASN A 420 14.18 5.64 -13.79
CA ASN A 420 13.56 6.62 -12.90
C ASN A 420 12.28 6.19 -12.15
N LEU A 421 11.84 4.94 -12.28
CA LEU A 421 10.64 4.47 -11.59
C LEU A 421 10.97 3.93 -10.19
N ASN A 422 10.11 4.19 -9.20
CA ASN A 422 10.19 3.59 -7.87
C ASN A 422 9.49 2.21 -7.81
N HIS A 423 9.37 1.66 -6.60
CA HIS A 423 8.68 0.38 -6.34
C HIS A 423 7.25 0.33 -6.91
N LEU A 424 6.48 1.43 -6.80
CA LEU A 424 5.12 1.54 -7.31
C LEU A 424 5.06 1.88 -8.81
N PHE A 425 6.19 1.85 -9.51
CA PHE A 425 6.33 2.24 -10.92
C PHE A 425 5.97 3.70 -11.19
N GLN A 426 6.16 4.58 -10.20
CA GLN A 426 5.99 6.03 -10.35
C GLN A 426 7.33 6.69 -10.66
N THR A 427 7.32 7.74 -11.47
CA THR A 427 8.48 8.59 -11.72
C THR A 427 8.91 9.25 -10.41
N ALA A 428 10.09 8.89 -9.92
CA ALA A 428 10.57 9.24 -8.58
C ALA A 428 11.92 9.96 -8.63
N GLN A 429 12.24 10.69 -7.56
CA GLN A 429 13.54 11.35 -7.42
C GLN A 429 14.52 10.47 -6.65
N THR A 430 14.13 10.02 -5.47
CA THR A 430 14.99 9.19 -4.59
C THR A 430 14.55 7.73 -4.53
N GLY A 431 13.27 7.44 -4.77
CA GLY A 431 12.70 6.10 -4.60
C GLY A 431 12.19 5.80 -3.18
N LEU A 432 12.34 6.75 -2.24
CA LEU A 432 11.84 6.61 -0.87
C LEU A 432 10.31 6.45 -0.82
N PRO A 433 9.77 5.56 0.04
CA PRO A 433 8.32 5.46 0.26
C PRO A 433 7.64 6.77 0.67
N ALA A 434 8.37 7.66 1.37
CA ALA A 434 7.87 8.98 1.73
C ALA A 434 7.58 9.90 0.53
N GLU A 435 8.07 9.56 -0.68
CA GLU A 435 7.72 10.29 -1.91
C GLU A 435 6.31 9.94 -2.41
N TYR A 436 5.78 8.74 -2.11
CA TYR A 436 4.56 8.22 -2.73
C TYR A 436 3.39 9.19 -2.57
N VAL A 437 3.18 9.72 -1.37
CA VAL A 437 2.10 10.67 -1.10
C VAL A 437 2.21 11.96 -1.93
N LYS A 438 3.44 12.40 -2.24
CA LYS A 438 3.75 13.64 -2.97
C LYS A 438 3.65 13.48 -4.47
N ILE A 439 3.78 12.26 -4.99
CA ILE A 439 3.71 11.99 -6.43
C ILE A 439 2.23 11.91 -6.85
N GLU A 440 1.85 12.60 -7.92
CA GLU A 440 0.48 12.52 -8.45
C GLU A 440 0.27 11.30 -9.36
N GLU A 441 1.32 10.94 -10.12
CA GLU A 441 1.36 9.74 -10.95
C GLU A 441 1.17 8.49 -10.08
N THR A 442 0.21 7.66 -10.43
CA THR A 442 -0.09 6.38 -9.77
C THR A 442 0.74 5.24 -10.33
N ILE A 443 0.93 5.21 -11.65
CA ILE A 443 1.78 4.25 -12.35
C ILE A 443 2.21 4.88 -13.67
N SER A 444 3.47 4.75 -14.04
CA SER A 444 4.01 5.31 -15.27
C SER A 444 3.25 4.80 -16.49
N PRO A 445 2.81 5.69 -17.41
CA PRO A 445 2.26 5.30 -18.71
C PRO A 445 3.19 4.37 -19.50
N GLU A 446 4.51 4.50 -19.34
CA GLU A 446 5.48 3.61 -19.98
C GLU A 446 5.39 2.19 -19.42
N ALA A 447 5.31 2.04 -18.09
CA ALA A 447 5.13 0.74 -17.45
C ALA A 447 3.81 0.08 -17.87
N LEU A 448 2.71 0.84 -17.89
CA LEU A 448 1.40 0.38 -18.38
C LEU A 448 1.49 -0.15 -19.82
N LYS A 449 2.16 0.61 -20.70
CA LYS A 449 2.33 0.24 -22.11
C LYS A 449 3.18 -1.02 -22.26
N ILE A 450 4.30 -1.13 -21.56
CA ILE A 450 5.18 -2.31 -21.61
C ILE A 450 4.43 -3.58 -21.19
N ILE A 451 3.69 -3.51 -20.08
CA ILE A 451 2.90 -4.65 -19.59
C ILE A 451 1.85 -5.03 -20.63
N SER A 452 1.09 -4.06 -21.12
CA SER A 452 0.01 -4.33 -22.09
C SER A 452 0.51 -4.90 -23.40
N ASP A 453 1.52 -4.27 -24.01
CA ASP A 453 2.06 -4.72 -25.30
C ASP A 453 2.60 -6.14 -25.18
N TRP A 454 3.35 -6.44 -24.12
CA TRP A 454 3.90 -7.77 -23.90
C TRP A 454 2.81 -8.82 -23.72
N ILE A 455 1.73 -8.52 -22.98
CA ILE A 455 0.59 -9.42 -22.81
C ILE A 455 -0.12 -9.66 -24.15
N LEU A 456 -0.32 -8.61 -24.95
CA LEU A 456 -0.92 -8.75 -26.28
C LEU A 456 -0.07 -9.66 -27.16
N GLU A 457 1.26 -9.53 -27.16
CA GLU A 457 2.15 -10.44 -27.88
C GLU A 457 2.03 -11.91 -27.43
N GLN A 458 1.80 -12.17 -26.13
CA GLN A 458 1.58 -13.54 -25.62
C GLN A 458 0.20 -14.11 -25.97
N THR A 459 -0.77 -13.25 -26.27
CA THR A 459 -2.18 -13.61 -26.46
C THR A 459 -2.66 -13.44 -27.89
N GLU A 460 -1.85 -12.87 -28.77
CA GLU A 460 -2.05 -12.91 -30.21
C GLU A 460 -2.07 -14.36 -30.70
N THR A 461 -3.05 -14.66 -31.55
CA THR A 461 -3.23 -15.99 -32.13
C THR A 461 -2.06 -16.29 -33.05
N LYS A 462 -1.16 -17.20 -32.66
CA LYS A 462 -0.23 -17.86 -33.59
C LYS A 462 -0.95 -18.90 -34.43
#